data_AF-A0A967NZQ7-F1
#
_entry.id   AF-A0A967NZQ7-F1
#
_cell.length_a   1.000
_cell.length_b   1.000
_cell.length_c   1.000
_cell.angle_alpha   90.00
_cell.angle_beta   90.00
_cell.angle_gamma   90.00
#
_symmetry.space_group_name_H-M   'P 1'
#
loop_
_entity.id
_entity.type
_entity.pdbx_description
1 polymer ?
#
loop_
_entity_poly.entity_id
_entity_poly.type
_entity_poly.pdbx_seq_one_letter_code
_entity_poly.pdbx_strand_id
1 'polypeptide(L)'
;MRPLPFGVYFWSVVIITLVGFIVSIYLSVSHYRVYTHIGYKSFCAISRAINCDTVSQSTYSIFLSLPVPVWGCIGYGFVLLCLLFA
;
A
#
# COMPACT_ATOMS: atom_id res chain seq x y z
N MET A 1 13.17 -28.66 7.81
CA MET A 1 11.95 -28.09 7.20
C MET A 1 11.80 -28.66 5.79
N ARG A 2 10.64 -29.23 5.39
CA ARG A 2 10.41 -29.64 4.00
C ARG A 2 10.06 -28.39 3.17
N PRO A 3 10.72 -28.13 2.03
CA PRO A 3 10.36 -27.01 1.18
C PRO A 3 8.95 -27.23 0.62
N LEU A 4 8.10 -26.19 0.67
CA LEU A 4 6.79 -26.23 0.03
C LEU A 4 6.95 -26.29 -1.50
N PRO A 5 5.98 -26.88 -2.23
CA PRO A 5 6.02 -26.93 -3.68
C PRO A 5 5.99 -25.52 -4.29
N PHE A 6 6.71 -25.34 -5.40
CA PHE A 6 6.89 -24.05 -6.09
C PHE A 6 5.57 -23.30 -6.34
N GLY A 7 4.51 -24.01 -6.72
CA GLY A 7 3.20 -23.40 -6.96
C GLY A 7 2.61 -22.69 -5.74
N VAL A 8 2.79 -23.24 -4.52
CA VAL A 8 2.28 -22.61 -3.30
C VAL A 8 3.01 -21.30 -3.02
N TYR A 9 4.33 -21.28 -3.24
CA TYR A 9 5.13 -20.06 -3.11
C TYR A 9 4.70 -19.01 -4.13
N PHE A 10 4.58 -19.39 -5.39
CA PHE A 10 4.17 -18.49 -6.48
C PHE A 10 2.82 -17.83 -6.19
N TRP A 11 1.79 -18.62 -5.88
CA TRP A 11 0.45 -18.09 -5.58
C TRP A 11 0.43 -17.22 -4.33
N SER A 12 1.19 -17.58 -3.29
CA SER A 12 1.28 -16.75 -2.07
C SER A 12 1.87 -15.38 -2.38
N VAL A 13 2.95 -15.34 -3.17
CA VAL A 13 3.59 -14.08 -3.59
C VAL A 13 2.65 -13.25 -4.46
N VAL A 14 1.97 -13.86 -5.43
CA VAL A 14 0.99 -13.16 -6.29
C VAL A 14 -0.10 -12.50 -5.44
N ILE A 15 -0.72 -13.25 -4.52
CA ILE A 15 -1.82 -12.75 -3.69
C ILE A 15 -1.35 -11.59 -2.80
N ILE A 16 -0.24 -11.76 -2.09
CA ILE A 16 0.28 -10.74 -1.17
C ILE A 16 0.68 -9.47 -1.95
N THR A 17 1.28 -9.63 -3.13
CA THR A 17 1.69 -8.50 -3.98
C THR A 17 0.47 -7.74 -4.51
N LEU A 18 -0.58 -8.44 -4.96
CA LEU A 18 -1.83 -7.81 -5.40
C LEU A 18 -2.50 -7.04 -4.26
N VAL A 19 -2.59 -7.64 -3.07
CA VAL A 19 -3.17 -6.96 -1.89
C VAL A 19 -2.34 -5.72 -1.53
N GLY A 20 -1.01 -5.83 -1.50
CA GLY A 20 -0.12 -4.70 -1.24
C GLY A 20 -0.25 -3.58 -2.27
N PHE A 21 -0.40 -3.92 -3.55
CA PHE A 21 -0.62 -2.96 -4.62
C PHE A 21 -1.93 -2.19 -4.46
N ILE A 22 -3.05 -2.90 -4.22
CA ILE A 22 -4.37 -2.30 -4.02
C ILE A 22 -4.36 -1.36 -2.80
N VAL A 23 -3.76 -1.81 -1.69
CA VAL A 23 -3.63 -0.99 -0.47
C VAL A 23 -2.78 0.26 -0.73
N SER A 24 -1.70 0.16 -1.50
CA SER A 24 -0.84 1.30 -1.84
C SER A 24 -1.57 2.34 -2.71
N ILE A 25 -2.41 1.88 -3.66
CA ILE A 25 -3.24 2.78 -4.47
C ILE A 25 -4.26 3.49 -3.57
N TYR A 26 -4.98 2.74 -2.74
CA TYR A 26 -5.95 3.31 -1.81
C TYR A 26 -5.29 4.36 -0.91
N LEU A 27 -4.13 4.04 -0.34
CA LEU A 27 -3.44 4.93 0.59
C LEU A 27 -2.95 6.19 -0.13
N SER A 28 -2.46 6.07 -1.36
CA SER A 28 -2.09 7.22 -2.21
C SER A 28 -3.28 8.17 -2.41
N VAL A 29 -4.45 7.64 -2.80
CA VAL A 29 -5.65 8.45 -2.99
C VAL A 29 -6.10 9.08 -1.67
N SER A 30 -6.12 8.31 -0.59
CA SER A 30 -6.55 8.79 0.73
C SER A 30 -5.66 9.93 1.25
N HIS A 31 -4.35 9.87 1.00
CA HIS A 31 -3.39 10.93 1.34
C HIS A 31 -3.86 12.26 0.74
N TYR A 32 -4.06 12.32 -0.59
CA TYR A 32 -4.55 13.54 -1.25
C TYR A 32 -5.95 13.97 -0.78
N ARG A 33 -6.86 13.03 -0.51
CA ARG A 33 -8.24 13.34 -0.09
C ARG A 33 -8.28 13.98 1.29
N VAL A 34 -7.42 13.56 2.20
CA VAL A 34 -7.28 14.15 3.54
C VAL A 34 -6.81 15.61 3.45
N TYR A 35 -5.91 15.94 2.53
CA TYR A 35 -5.44 17.32 2.34
C TYR A 35 -6.45 18.22 1.60
N THR A 36 -7.34 17.65 0.78
CA THR A 36 -8.25 18.42 -0.09
C THR A 36 -9.66 18.55 0.47
N HIS A 37 -10.12 17.61 1.29
CA HIS A 37 -11.48 17.59 1.84
C HIS A 37 -11.46 17.57 3.38
N ILE A 38 -11.81 18.69 3.99
CA ILE A 38 -11.88 18.86 5.46
C ILE A 38 -12.83 17.89 6.18
N GLY A 39 -13.83 17.33 5.48
CA GLY A 39 -14.79 16.36 6.03
C GLY A 39 -14.48 14.90 5.71
N TYR A 40 -13.38 14.62 5.00
CA TYR A 40 -13.03 13.25 4.64
C TYR A 40 -12.50 12.48 5.86
N LYS A 41 -12.94 11.22 5.98
CA LYS A 41 -12.48 10.25 6.97
C LYS A 41 -12.13 8.97 6.26
N SER A 42 -10.91 8.48 6.42
CA SER A 42 -10.55 7.15 5.91
C SER A 42 -11.30 6.06 6.67
N PHE A 43 -11.51 4.89 6.05
CA PHE A 43 -12.12 3.73 6.75
C PHE A 43 -11.32 3.31 8.00
N CYS A 44 -10.00 3.51 7.95
CA CYS A 44 -9.05 3.19 9.00
C CYS A 44 -9.00 4.26 10.11
N ALA A 45 -9.72 5.37 9.97
CA ALA A 45 -9.84 6.40 11.01
C ALA A 45 -10.86 6.00 12.10
N ILE A 46 -10.62 4.85 12.75
CA ILE A 46 -11.56 4.20 13.70
C ILE A 46 -11.41 4.81 15.11
N SER A 47 -10.18 5.06 15.54
CA SER A 47 -9.89 5.54 16.89
C SER A 47 -8.72 6.52 16.87
N ARG A 48 -8.39 7.14 18.01
CA ARG A 48 -7.20 8.01 18.09
C ARG A 48 -5.88 7.25 17.93
N ALA A 49 -5.84 5.97 18.32
CA ALA A 49 -4.64 5.14 18.20
C ALA A 49 -4.51 4.52 16.80
N ILE A 50 -5.63 4.21 16.15
CA ILE A 50 -5.69 3.64 14.80
C ILE A 50 -6.35 4.68 13.90
N ASN A 51 -5.53 5.56 13.33
CA ASN A 51 -5.99 6.61 12.44
C ASN A 51 -5.05 6.83 11.24
N CYS A 52 -5.44 6.29 10.08
CA CYS A 52 -4.70 6.48 8.85
C CYS A 52 -4.62 7.94 8.40
N ASP A 53 -5.58 8.80 8.78
CA ASP A 53 -5.55 10.22 8.42
C ASP A 53 -4.41 10.94 9.14
N THR A 54 -4.18 10.62 10.42
CA THR A 54 -3.08 11.18 11.22
C THR A 54 -1.73 10.70 10.70
N VAL A 55 -1.61 9.41 10.37
CA VAL A 55 -0.36 8.86 9.81
C VAL A 55 -0.06 9.47 8.44
N SER A 56 -1.07 9.62 7.58
CA SER A 56 -0.93 10.23 6.26
C SER A 56 -0.61 11.72 6.31
N GLN A 57 -0.93 12.41 7.40
CA GLN A 57 -0.56 13.81 7.59
C GLN A 57 0.79 14.01 8.29
N SER A 58 1.43 12.93 8.75
CA SER A 58 2.73 13.02 9.42
C SER A 58 3.85 13.35 8.44
N THR A 59 4.94 13.95 8.93
CA THR A 59 6.12 14.26 8.12
C THR A 59 6.77 13.02 7.49
N TYR A 60 6.59 11.84 8.09
CA TYR A 60 7.11 10.58 7.59
C TYR A 60 6.31 10.02 6.40
N SER A 61 5.14 10.58 6.09
CA SER A 61 4.29 10.14 4.98
C SER A 61 4.76 10.61 3.61
N ILE A 62 5.76 11.50 3.56
CA ILE A 62 6.33 12.05 2.34
C ILE A 62 7.80 11.64 2.25
N PHE A 63 8.18 11.07 1.11
CA PHE A 63 9.55 10.71 0.78
C PHE A 63 9.89 11.23 -0.61
N LEU A 64 11.00 11.97 -0.73
CA LEU A 64 11.42 12.61 -1.99
C LEU A 64 10.30 13.47 -2.62
N SER A 65 9.61 14.27 -1.81
CA SER A 65 8.50 15.14 -2.23
C SER A 65 7.26 14.42 -2.78
N LEU A 66 7.19 13.09 -2.66
CA LEU A 66 6.03 12.29 -3.04
C LEU A 66 5.52 11.49 -1.84
N PRO A 67 4.21 11.17 -1.77
CA PRO A 67 3.69 10.31 -0.72
C PRO A 67 4.36 8.93 -0.77
N VAL A 68 4.77 8.41 0.39
CA VAL A 68 5.29 7.04 0.55
C VAL A 68 4.45 5.96 -0.17
N PRO A 69 3.10 5.97 -0.10
CA PRO A 69 2.31 4.96 -0.81
C PRO A 69 2.44 4.99 -2.35
N VAL A 70 2.88 6.09 -2.97
CA VAL A 70 3.19 6.14 -4.40
C VAL A 70 4.40 5.25 -4.70
N TRP A 71 5.42 5.29 -3.84
CA TRP A 71 6.58 4.40 -3.93
C TRP A 71 6.20 2.93 -3.74
N GLY A 72 5.23 2.66 -2.84
CA GLY A 72 4.63 1.34 -2.69
C GLY A 72 3.99 0.84 -4.00
N CYS A 73 3.23 1.69 -4.69
CA CYS A 73 2.63 1.34 -5.98
C CYS A 73 3.69 0.96 -7.02
N ILE A 74 4.79 1.72 -7.10
CA ILE A 74 5.91 1.43 -8.01
C ILE A 74 6.55 0.08 -7.67
N GLY A 75 6.85 -0.16 -6.38
CA GLY A 75 7.48 -1.40 -5.93
C GLY A 75 6.63 -2.64 -6.19
N TYR A 76 5.36 -2.64 -5.76
CA TYR A 76 4.46 -3.76 -6.01
C TYR A 76 4.14 -3.93 -7.51
N GLY A 77 4.03 -2.84 -8.26
CA GLY A 77 3.87 -2.88 -9.71
C GLY A 77 5.06 -3.54 -10.42
N PHE A 78 6.28 -3.24 -9.99
CA PHE A 78 7.49 -3.90 -10.50
C PHE A 78 7.51 -5.40 -10.18
N VAL A 79 7.15 -5.80 -8.96
CA VAL A 79 7.07 -7.22 -8.59
C VAL A 79 6.00 -7.94 -9.42
N LEU A 80 4.82 -7.35 -9.62
CA LEU A 80 3.78 -7.91 -10.50
C LEU A 80 4.31 -8.08 -11.93
N LEU A 81 5.03 -7.10 -12.47
CA LEU A 81 5.64 -7.20 -13.78
C LEU A 81 6.62 -8.38 -13.84
N CYS A 82 7.51 -8.53 -12.86
CA CYS A 82 8.42 -9.68 -12.78
C CYS A 82 7.67 -11.01 -12.72
N LEU A 83 6.57 -11.10 -11.96
CA LEU A 83 5.75 -12.31 -11.85
C LEU A 83 5.03 -12.67 -13.16
N LEU A 84 4.72 -11.70 -14.02
CA LEU A 84 4.13 -11.96 -15.34
C LEU A 84 5.14 -12.55 -16.33
N PHE A 85 6.44 -12.34 -16.11
CA PHE A 85 7.52 -12.85 -16.95
C PHE A 85 8.29 -14.02 -16.33
N ALA A 86 7.87 -14.51 -15.16
CA ALA A 86 8.47 -15.63 -14.44
C ALA A 86 7.79 -16.96 -14.80
#